data_AF-B7HR35-F1
#
_entry.id   AF-B7HR35-F1
#
_cell.length_a   1.000
_cell.length_b   1.000
_cell.length_c   1.000
_cell.angle_alpha   90.00
_cell.angle_beta   90.00
_cell.angle_gamma   90.00
#
_symmetry.space_group_name_H-M   'P 1'
#
loop_
_entity.id
_entity.type
_entity.pdbx_description
1 polymer ?
#
loop_
_entity_poly.entity_id
_entity_poly.type
_entity_poly.pdbx_seq_one_letter_code
_entity_poly.pdbx_strand_id
1 'polypeptide(L)' 'MKFEMHTKIISNEKEVRLHIEENIFQLKLDGYHLFTVQEILPLYKSNEERIGSAMIQKLEWENGKTTINYQLVSLNSVN' A
#
# COMPACT_ATOMS: atom_id res chain seq x y z
N MET A 1 21.33 6.45 6.46
CA MET A 1 19.88 6.34 6.18
C MET A 1 19.57 4.87 5.96
N LYS A 2 18.50 4.33 6.55
CA LYS A 2 18.10 2.93 6.40
C LYS A 2 16.80 2.90 5.59
N PHE A 3 16.81 2.15 4.49
CA PHE A 3 15.64 1.90 3.68
C PHE A 3 15.20 0.45 3.84
N GLU A 4 13.90 0.22 3.74
CA GLU A 4 13.30 -1.11 3.71
C GLU A 4 12.54 -1.30 2.41
N MET A 5 12.91 -2.30 1.63
CA MET A 5 12.28 -2.58 0.33
C MET A 5 11.14 -3.57 0.49
N HIS A 6 10.00 -3.24 -0.11
CA HIS A 6 8.79 -4.03 -0.06
C HIS A 6 8.40 -4.52 -1.45
N THR A 7 8.04 -5.80 -1.53
CA THR A 7 7.50 -6.44 -2.75
C THR A 7 6.00 -6.73 -2.62
N LYS A 8 5.39 -6.38 -1.49
CA LYS A 8 3.97 -6.53 -1.18
C LYS A 8 3.49 -5.36 -0.33
N ILE A 9 2.21 -5.03 -0.42
CA ILE A 9 1.58 -4.01 0.43
C ILE A 9 0.88 -4.74 1.58
N ILE A 10 1.22 -4.41 2.83
CA ILE A 10 0.52 -4.91 4.02
C ILE A 10 -0.17 -3.74 4.69
N SER A 11 -1.50 -3.73 4.61
CA SER A 11 -2.32 -2.60 5.08
C SER A 11 -2.54 -2.61 6.59
N ASN A 12 -2.63 -3.79 7.22
CA ASN A 12 -2.99 -3.97 8.63
C ASN A 12 -4.26 -3.21 9.04
N GLU A 13 -5.20 -3.00 8.11
CA GLU A 13 -6.42 -2.19 8.31
C GLU A 13 -6.12 -0.73 8.74
N LYS A 14 -4.92 -0.22 8.45
CA LYS A 14 -4.49 1.15 8.79
C LYS A 14 -4.66 2.12 7.62
N GLU A 15 -5.17 1.65 6.49
CA GLU A 15 -5.39 2.45 5.31
C GLU A 15 -6.59 3.39 5.49
N VAL A 16 -6.51 4.56 4.84
CA VAL A 16 -7.61 5.51 4.76
C VAL A 16 -7.99 5.66 3.30
N ARG A 17 -9.27 5.52 2.97
CA ARG A 17 -9.78 5.75 1.61
C ARG A 17 -9.74 7.24 1.30
N LEU A 18 -9.00 7.65 0.26
CA LEU A 18 -8.87 9.03 -0.19
C LEU A 18 -9.87 9.39 -1.31
N HIS A 19 -10.04 8.51 -2.30
CA HIS A 19 -10.93 8.73 -3.44
C HIS A 19 -11.82 7.51 -3.66
N ILE A 20 -13.13 7.68 -3.51
CA ILE A 20 -14.10 6.57 -3.53
C ILE A 20 -14.32 6.01 -4.94
N GLU A 21 -14.42 6.88 -5.94
CA GLU A 21 -14.69 6.49 -7.33
C GLU A 21 -13.50 5.75 -7.96
N GLU A 22 -12.29 6.15 -7.59
CA GLU A 22 -11.04 5.63 -8.15
C GLU A 22 -10.48 4.46 -7.34
N ASN A 23 -11.08 4.14 -6.18
CA ASN A 23 -10.58 3.17 -5.21
C ASN A 23 -9.14 3.45 -4.75
N ILE A 24 -8.83 4.72 -4.43
CA ILE A 24 -7.52 5.13 -3.92
C ILE A 24 -7.53 5.17 -2.40
N PHE A 25 -6.49 4.56 -1.82
CA PHE A 25 -6.25 4.47 -0.38
C PHE A 25 -4.87 5.01 -0.04
N GLN A 26 -4.71 5.50 1.18
CA GLN A 26 -3.45 5.94 1.74
C GLN A 26 -3.03 5.05 2.89
N LEU A 27 -1.75 4.69 2.94
CA LEU A 27 -1.12 4.00 4.06
C LEU A 27 0.11 4.77 4.52
N LYS A 28 0.24 4.93 5.84
CA LYS A 28 1.40 5.56 6.48
C LYS A 28 2.22 4.51 7.22
N LEU A 29 3.52 4.50 6.97
CA LEU A 29 4.49 3.58 7.55
C LEU A 29 5.57 4.37 8.29
N ASP A 30 6.00 3.86 9.43
CA ASP A 30 7.13 4.43 10.18
C ASP A 30 8.46 3.96 9.56
N GLY A 31 9.32 4.89 9.21
CA GLY A 31 10.56 4.63 8.49
C GLY A 31 10.48 4.95 6.99
N TYR A 32 11.60 4.77 6.30
CA TYR A 32 11.72 5.01 4.86
C TYR A 32 11.60 3.68 4.10
N HIS A 33 10.46 3.50 3.44
CA HIS A 33 10.10 2.30 2.71
C HIS A 33 10.17 2.55 1.21
N LEU A 34 10.66 1.57 0.47
CA LEU A 34 10.74 1.56 -0.98
C LEU A 34 9.68 0.61 -1.53
N PHE A 35 8.93 1.10 -2.51
CA PHE A 35 8.00 0.31 -3.33
C PHE A 35 8.24 0.67 -4.80
N THR A 36 7.94 -0.28 -5.69
CA THR A 36 7.79 0.05 -7.12
C THR A 36 6.51 0.85 -7.32
N VAL A 37 6.62 1.99 -8.01
CA VAL A 37 5.50 2.87 -8.35
C VAL A 37 4.99 2.49 -9.74
N GLN A 38 3.68 2.58 -9.97
CA GLN A 38 2.99 2.18 -11.22
C GLN A 38 3.04 0.68 -11.55
N GLU A 39 3.45 -0.16 -10.60
CA GLU A 39 3.42 -1.61 -10.73
C GLU A 39 2.36 -2.23 -9.81
N ILE A 40 1.76 -3.33 -10.25
CA ILE A 40 0.77 -4.06 -9.44
C ILE A 40 1.49 -4.94 -8.44
N LEU A 41 1.23 -4.71 -7.16
CA LEU A 41 1.76 -5.48 -6.04
C LEU A 41 0.63 -6.27 -5.37
N PRO A 42 0.93 -7.44 -4.78
CA PRO A 42 -0.05 -8.16 -3.99
C PRO A 42 -0.38 -7.36 -2.72
N LEU A 43 -1.68 -7.25 -2.45
CA LEU A 43 -2.22 -6.56 -1.29
C LEU A 43 -2.61 -7.57 -0.21
N TYR A 44 -2.13 -7.32 0.99
CA TYR A 44 -2.34 -8.13 2.17
C TYR A 44 -3.02 -7.32 3.27
N LYS A 45 -3.92 -7.97 4.01
CA LYS A 45 -4.49 -7.44 5.25
C LYS A 45 -3.47 -7.54 6.38
N SER A 46 -2.84 -8.70 6.52
CA SER A 46 -1.80 -8.99 7.51
C SER A 46 -0.62 -9.71 6.85
N ASN A 47 0.42 -10.10 7.58
CA ASN A 47 1.53 -10.85 6.97
C ASN A 47 1.11 -12.16 6.29
N GLU A 48 -0.02 -12.75 6.70
CA GLU A 48 -0.49 -14.07 6.27
C GLU A 48 -1.69 -14.01 5.32
N GLU A 49 -2.49 -12.94 5.36
CA GLU A 49 -3.77 -12.87 4.66
C GLU A 49 -3.71 -11.98 3.41
N ARG A 50 -3.67 -12.61 2.22
CA ARG A 50 -3.71 -11.91 0.93
C ARG A 50 -5.14 -11.59 0.54
N ILE A 51 -5.45 -10.31 0.39
CA ILE A 51 -6.80 -9.83 0.10
C ILE A 51 -6.99 -9.33 -1.33
N GLY A 52 -5.91 -9.17 -2.11
CA GLY A 52 -6.05 -8.73 -3.49
C GLY A 52 -4.76 -8.26 -4.15
N SER A 53 -4.89 -7.24 -4.99
CA SER A 53 -3.79 -6.54 -5.63
C SER A 53 -4.04 -5.03 -5.72
N ALA A 54 -2.96 -4.26 -5.66
CA ALA A 54 -3.01 -2.81 -5.70
C ALA A 54 -1.79 -2.23 -6.41
N MET A 55 -1.95 -1.05 -7.01
CA MET A 55 -0.89 -0.32 -7.69
C MET A 55 -0.52 0.91 -6.86
N ILE A 56 0.76 1.07 -6.52
CA ILE A 56 1.24 2.31 -5.88
C ILE A 56 1.19 3.44 -6.90
N GLN A 57 0.40 4.48 -6.63
CA GLN A 57 0.28 5.67 -7.47
C GLN A 57 1.22 6.79 -7.04
N LYS A 58 1.52 6.88 -5.74
CA LYS A 58 2.37 7.91 -5.16
C LYS A 58 3.11 7.38 -3.94
N LEU A 59 4.36 7.81 -3.77
CA LEU A 59 5.17 7.56 -2.59
C LEU A 59 5.84 8.85 -2.16
N GLU A 60 5.73 9.17 -0.87
CA GLU A 60 6.34 10.35 -0.26
C GLU A 60 7.07 9.96 1.02
N TRP A 61 8.25 10.54 1.22
CA TRP A 61 8.99 10.46 2.47
C TRP A 61 9.01 11.82 3.14
N GLU A 62 8.61 11.84 4.40
CA GLU A 62 8.62 13.06 5.20
C GLU A 62 8.73 12.68 6.68
N ASN A 63 9.52 13.43 7.46
CA ASN A 63 9.59 13.31 8.92
C ASN A 63 9.79 11.86 9.44
N GLY A 64 10.66 11.09 8.78
CA GLY A 64 10.95 9.70 9.17
C GLY A 64 9.84 8.71 8.84
N LYS A 65 8.91 9.05 7.95
CA LYS A 65 7.77 8.21 7.55
C LYS A 65 7.69 8.06 6.05
N THR A 66 6.98 7.02 5.62
CA THR A 66 6.57 6.82 4.23
C THR A 66 5.06 6.89 4.14
N THR A 67 4.57 7.73 3.24
CA THR A 67 3.16 7.75 2.84
C THR A 67 3.07 7.19 1.44
N ILE A 68 2.29 6.12 1.26
CA ILE A 68 1.93 5.62 -0.06
C ILE A 68 0.45 5.89 -0.32
N ASN A 69 0.14 6.30 -1.54
CA ASN A 69 -1.21 6.20 -2.08
C ASN A 69 -1.24 5.05 -3.07
N TYR A 70 -2.19 4.14 -2.92
CA TYR A 70 -2.35 3.00 -3.81
C TYR A 70 -3.78 2.90 -4.31
N GLN A 71 -3.94 2.45 -5.55
CA GLN A 71 -5.22 2.12 -6.14
C GLN A 71 -5.48 0.63 -5.94
N LEU A 72 -6.62 0.27 -5.38
CA LEU A 72 -7.07 -1.12 -5.31
C LEU A 72 -7.46 -1.58 -6.73
N VAL A 73 -6.79 -2.61 -7.24
CA VAL A 73 -6.99 -3.13 -8.60
C VAL A 73 -7.95 -4.32 -8.58
N SER A 74 -7.79 -5.23 -7.63
CA SER A 74 -8.69 -6.38 -7.46
C SER A 74 -8.72 -6.85 -6.02
N LEU A 75 -9.83 -7.50 -5.65
CA LEU A 75 -9.96 -8.25 -4.41
C LEU A 75 -9.92 -9.75 -4.74
N ASN A 76 -9.24 -10.52 -3.91
CA ASN A 76 -9.46 -11.97 -3.87
C ASN A 76 -10.88 -12.17 -3.31
N SER A 77 -11.65 -13.11 -3.90
CA SER A 77 -13.07 -13.31 -3.60
C SER A 77 -13.38 -13.13 -2.10
N VAL A 78 -14.16 -12.10 -1.80
CA VAL A 78 -14.74 -11.91 -0.48
C VAL A 78 -15.84 -12.97 -0.39
N ASN A 79 -15.61 -14.04 0.38
CA ASN A 79 -16.72 -14.93 0.77
C ASN A 79 -17.60 -14.21 1.78
#